data_AF-A0A3D2IA17-F1
#
_entry.id   AF-A0A3D2IA17-F1
#
_cell.length_a   1.000
_cell.length_b   1.000
_cell.length_c   1.000
_cell.angle_alpha   90.00
_cell.angle_beta   90.00
_cell.angle_gamma   90.00
#
_symmetry.space_group_name_H-M   'P 1'
#
loop_
_entity.id
_entity.type
_entity.pdbx_description
1 polymer ?
#
loop_
_entity_poly.entity_id
_entity_poly.type
_entity_poly.pdbx_seq_one_letter_code
_entity_poly.pdbx_strand_id
1 'polypeptide(L)'
;MTVTPLSDTERCHAYVRFSEVSFEGDGGGTGVTARAPTYLENCRVTGWDVGALAVNGGWVYLHGGYIGGNGVGARYDSAYSNSYTYTIRRIDFLNNTTALELLCLPPNSYAALDDCRFRGNGTDVYNPGGYRIEVNNGTEVALSAGRDAAA
;
A
#
# COMPACT_ATOMS: atom_id res chain seq x y z
N MET A 1 19.11 -27.48 7.75
CA MET A 1 18.84 -27.24 6.31
C MET A 1 20.03 -26.47 5.76
N THR A 2 20.75 -27.06 4.81
CA THR A 2 21.82 -26.36 4.08
C THR A 2 21.26 -26.05 2.70
N VAL A 3 21.21 -24.78 2.34
CA VAL A 3 20.76 -24.34 1.02
C VAL A 3 22.00 -24.25 0.14
N THR A 4 22.00 -24.92 -1.01
CA THR A 4 23.01 -24.72 -2.07
C THR A 4 23.05 -23.26 -2.51
N PRO A 5 24.16 -22.74 -3.04
CA PRO A 5 24.23 -21.36 -3.52
C PRO A 5 23.13 -21.11 -4.56
N LEU A 6 22.42 -20.00 -4.40
CA LEU A 6 21.48 -19.52 -5.40
C LEU A 6 22.28 -19.14 -6.66
N SER A 7 22.14 -19.91 -7.74
CA SER A 7 22.70 -19.62 -9.06
C SER A 7 21.62 -19.01 -9.97
N ASP A 8 22.02 -18.25 -10.99
CA ASP A 8 21.09 -17.58 -11.93
C ASP A 8 20.19 -16.52 -11.26
N THR A 9 20.76 -15.79 -10.29
CA THR A 9 20.05 -14.80 -9.46
C THR A 9 19.47 -13.62 -10.24
N GLU A 10 19.91 -13.42 -11.49
CA GLU A 10 19.35 -12.42 -12.40
C GLU A 10 17.85 -12.65 -12.69
N ARG A 11 17.36 -13.89 -12.47
CA ARG A 11 15.95 -14.27 -12.62
C ARG A 11 15.25 -14.61 -11.29
N CYS A 12 15.96 -14.55 -10.17
CA CYS A 12 15.39 -14.90 -8.87
C CYS A 12 14.81 -13.66 -8.18
N HIS A 13 13.51 -13.71 -7.87
CA HIS A 13 12.83 -12.68 -7.06
C HIS A 13 12.41 -13.28 -5.72
N ALA A 14 12.98 -12.77 -4.63
CA ALA A 14 12.49 -13.07 -3.28
C ALA A 14 11.32 -12.13 -2.95
N TYR A 15 10.28 -12.69 -2.35
CA TYR A 15 9.15 -11.94 -1.82
C TYR A 15 8.74 -12.49 -0.46
N VAL A 16 8.03 -11.67 0.31
CA VAL A 16 7.42 -12.08 1.58
C VAL A 16 5.91 -12.11 1.38
N ARG A 17 5.23 -13.15 1.88
CA ARG A 17 3.76 -13.21 1.91
C ARG A 17 3.30 -13.47 3.34
N PHE A 18 2.42 -12.60 3.81
CA PHE A 18 1.62 -12.79 5.01
C PHE A 18 0.17 -13.04 4.59
N SER A 19 -0.43 -14.08 5.16
CA SER A 19 -1.83 -14.43 4.91
C SER A 19 -2.55 -14.53 6.25
N GLU A 20 -3.64 -13.78 6.42
CA GLU A 20 -4.50 -13.80 7.62
C GLU A 20 -3.77 -13.41 8.91
N VAL A 21 -2.78 -12.52 8.81
CA VAL A 21 -1.99 -12.04 9.95
C VAL A 21 -2.51 -10.69 10.44
N SER A 22 -2.55 -10.49 11.76
CA SER A 22 -2.79 -9.18 12.39
C SER A 22 -1.47 -8.52 12.81
N PHE A 23 -1.25 -7.30 12.36
CA PHE A 23 -0.18 -6.40 12.77
C PHE A 23 -0.78 -5.28 13.63
N GLU A 24 -0.65 -5.40 14.95
CA GLU A 24 -1.30 -4.51 15.92
C GLU A 24 -0.28 -3.60 16.60
N GLY A 25 -0.49 -2.29 16.53
CA GLY A 25 0.36 -1.27 17.11
C GLY A 25 -0.31 -0.50 18.25
N ASP A 26 0.48 0.30 18.96
CA ASP A 26 0.08 1.12 20.10
C ASP A 26 -0.08 2.61 19.78
N GLY A 27 -0.04 2.97 18.50
CA GLY A 27 -0.13 4.32 17.96
C GLY A 27 1.19 4.88 17.42
N GLY A 28 2.32 4.22 17.67
CA GLY A 28 3.65 4.66 17.21
C GLY A 28 4.24 3.76 16.11
N GLY A 29 5.20 4.28 15.35
CA GLY A 29 6.04 3.48 14.45
C GLY A 29 5.34 2.94 13.20
N THR A 30 5.96 1.92 12.58
CA THR A 30 5.48 1.35 11.32
C THR A 30 5.22 -0.15 11.44
N GLY A 31 4.02 -0.60 11.11
CA GLY A 31 3.63 -2.01 11.22
C GLY A 31 4.40 -2.91 10.24
N VAL A 32 4.44 -2.53 8.96
CA VAL A 32 5.20 -3.24 7.93
C VAL A 32 6.01 -2.27 7.08
N THR A 33 7.34 -2.42 7.07
CA THR A 33 8.20 -1.72 6.10
C THR A 33 8.67 -2.70 5.03
N ALA A 34 8.14 -2.55 3.81
CA ALA A 34 8.49 -3.35 2.65
C ALA A 34 9.70 -2.76 1.92
N ARG A 35 10.82 -3.49 1.95
CA ARG A 35 12.05 -3.23 1.16
C ARG A 35 12.23 -4.23 0.00
N ALA A 36 11.27 -5.13 -0.15
CA ALA A 36 11.12 -6.11 -1.22
C ALA A 36 9.60 -6.24 -1.52
N PRO A 37 9.19 -6.99 -2.56
CA PRO A 37 7.78 -7.32 -2.75
C PRO A 37 7.20 -8.03 -1.52
N THR A 38 6.20 -7.41 -0.89
CA THR A 38 5.56 -7.92 0.32
C THR A 38 4.05 -7.99 0.12
N TYR A 39 3.50 -9.20 0.24
CA TYR A 39 2.07 -9.48 0.09
C TYR A 39 1.39 -9.52 1.45
N LEU A 40 0.34 -8.72 1.59
CA LEU A 40 -0.59 -8.74 2.72
C LEU A 40 -1.95 -9.21 2.19
N GLU A 41 -2.24 -10.49 2.40
CA GLU A 41 -3.43 -11.16 1.90
C GLU A 41 -4.38 -11.46 3.06
N ASN A 42 -5.57 -10.87 3.09
CA ASN A 42 -6.54 -11.00 4.19
C ASN A 42 -5.97 -10.62 5.57
N CYS A 43 -4.96 -9.75 5.60
CA CYS A 43 -4.31 -9.29 6.83
C CYS A 43 -5.08 -8.15 7.50
N ARG A 44 -4.78 -7.91 8.77
CA ARG A 44 -5.22 -6.73 9.53
C ARG A 44 -4.02 -5.88 9.90
N VAL A 45 -4.05 -4.58 9.65
CA VAL A 45 -2.97 -3.66 10.02
C VAL A 45 -3.55 -2.46 10.75
N THR A 46 -3.27 -2.34 12.05
CA THR A 46 -4.03 -1.44 12.92
C THR A 46 -3.21 -0.76 13.98
N GLY A 47 -3.53 0.50 14.30
CA GLY A 47 -2.95 1.20 15.44
C GLY A 47 -1.49 1.62 15.25
N TRP A 48 -1.04 1.89 14.04
CA TRP A 48 0.32 2.37 13.76
C TRP A 48 0.34 3.84 13.36
N ASP A 49 1.48 4.52 13.51
CA ASP A 49 1.67 5.81 12.84
C ASP A 49 1.65 5.62 11.32
N VAL A 50 2.29 4.56 10.82
CA VAL A 50 2.16 4.08 9.43
C VAL A 50 1.88 2.58 9.41
N GLY A 51 0.74 2.15 8.89
CA GLY A 51 0.36 0.73 8.84
C GLY A 51 1.30 -0.07 7.94
N ALA A 52 1.29 0.22 6.64
CA ALA A 52 2.17 -0.39 5.67
C ALA A 52 2.95 0.66 4.88
N LEU A 53 4.27 0.50 4.77
CA LEU A 53 5.17 1.41 4.08
C LEU A 53 5.94 0.65 3.00
N ALA A 54 5.77 1.02 1.73
CA ALA A 54 6.67 0.66 0.65
C ALA A 54 7.76 1.74 0.52
N VAL A 55 9.02 1.35 0.69
CA VAL A 55 10.18 2.22 0.39
C VAL A 55 10.88 1.75 -0.89
N ASN A 56 11.74 2.58 -1.46
CA ASN A 56 12.58 2.23 -2.61
C ASN A 56 13.18 0.83 -2.52
N GLY A 57 12.97 0.04 -3.57
CA GLY A 57 13.34 -1.39 -3.67
C GLY A 57 12.18 -2.33 -3.32
N GLY A 58 11.20 -1.88 -2.55
CA GLY A 58 10.04 -2.66 -2.11
C GLY A 58 8.70 -2.21 -2.69
N TRP A 59 7.70 -3.06 -2.48
CA TRP A 59 6.31 -2.80 -2.82
C TRP A 59 5.39 -3.53 -1.85
N VAL A 60 4.27 -2.93 -1.48
CA VAL A 60 3.23 -3.60 -0.69
C VAL A 60 2.09 -4.00 -1.62
N TYR A 61 1.75 -5.28 -1.63
CA TYR A 61 0.59 -5.83 -2.30
C TYR A 61 -0.52 -6.02 -1.29
N LEU A 62 -1.66 -5.40 -1.56
CA LEU A 62 -2.83 -5.44 -0.69
C LEU A 62 -3.96 -6.18 -1.39
N HIS A 63 -4.39 -7.29 -0.79
CA HIS A 63 -5.52 -8.06 -1.28
C HIS A 63 -6.34 -8.63 -0.12
N GLY A 64 -7.53 -8.09 0.09
CA GLY A 64 -8.40 -8.58 1.15
C GLY A 64 -7.92 -8.13 2.52
N GLY A 65 -8.87 -7.86 3.42
CA GLY A 65 -8.57 -7.53 4.81
C GLY A 65 -8.82 -6.07 5.16
N TYR A 66 -8.15 -5.63 6.21
CA TYR A 66 -8.52 -4.42 6.95
C TYR A 66 -7.30 -3.60 7.32
N ILE A 67 -7.33 -2.30 7.02
CA ILE A 67 -6.29 -1.35 7.42
C ILE A 67 -6.98 -0.18 8.13
N GLY A 68 -6.81 -0.06 9.44
CA GLY A 68 -7.57 0.94 10.17
C GLY A 68 -7.03 1.41 11.51
N GLY A 69 -7.43 2.62 11.89
CA GLY A 69 -6.95 3.28 13.10
C GLY A 69 -5.47 3.67 13.04
N ASN A 70 -4.90 3.84 11.85
CA ASN A 70 -3.52 4.26 11.67
C ASN A 70 -3.43 5.77 11.40
N GLY A 71 -2.27 6.37 11.63
CA GLY A 71 -1.94 7.71 11.11
C GLY A 71 -2.01 7.68 9.58
N VAL A 72 -1.23 6.81 8.95
CA VAL A 72 -1.33 6.48 7.53
C VAL A 72 -1.59 5.00 7.35
N GLY A 73 -2.65 4.61 6.62
CA GLY A 73 -2.98 3.22 6.38
C GLY A 73 -1.92 2.50 5.53
N ALA A 74 -1.74 2.96 4.30
CA ALA A 74 -0.68 2.49 3.41
C ALA A 74 0.03 3.68 2.74
N ARG A 75 1.36 3.70 2.80
CA ARG A 75 2.23 4.70 2.17
C ARG A 75 3.09 4.05 1.09
N TYR A 76 3.01 4.60 -0.12
CA TYR A 76 3.90 4.28 -1.22
C TYR A 76 4.90 5.42 -1.43
N ASP A 77 6.14 5.15 -1.09
CA ASP A 77 7.31 6.03 -1.29
C ASP A 77 8.44 5.24 -1.95
N SER A 78 8.14 4.74 -3.15
CA SER A 78 9.00 3.83 -3.89
C SER A 78 8.96 4.15 -5.37
N ALA A 79 10.05 4.71 -5.90
CA ALA A 79 10.27 4.95 -7.32
C ALA A 79 10.62 3.67 -8.09
N TYR A 80 10.90 2.56 -7.39
CA TYR A 80 11.31 1.30 -7.99
C TYR A 80 11.03 0.11 -7.08
N SER A 81 10.50 -0.96 -7.68
CA SER A 81 10.56 -2.32 -7.13
C SER A 81 10.84 -3.31 -8.25
N ASN A 82 11.53 -4.40 -7.93
CA ASN A 82 11.76 -5.50 -8.87
C ASN A 82 10.46 -6.25 -9.24
N SER A 83 9.36 -6.02 -8.50
CA SER A 83 8.03 -6.47 -8.84
C SER A 83 7.01 -5.56 -8.16
N TYR A 84 6.13 -4.92 -8.94
CA TYR A 84 5.03 -4.12 -8.41
C TYR A 84 3.76 -4.32 -9.24
N THR A 85 2.62 -4.05 -8.61
CA THR A 85 1.33 -3.91 -9.27
C THR A 85 0.69 -2.60 -8.86
N TYR A 86 -0.15 -2.07 -9.72
CA TYR A 86 -0.92 -0.86 -9.48
C TYR A 86 -2.14 -1.10 -8.60
N THR A 87 -2.55 -2.36 -8.45
CA THR A 87 -3.86 -2.66 -7.88
C THR A 87 -3.83 -2.92 -6.38
N ILE A 88 -4.77 -2.28 -5.69
CA ILE A 88 -5.15 -2.55 -4.30
C ILE A 88 -6.57 -3.13 -4.37
N ARG A 89 -6.76 -4.33 -3.82
CA ARG A 89 -8.02 -5.08 -3.98
C ARG A 89 -8.67 -5.40 -2.66
N ARG A 90 -9.99 -5.19 -2.55
CA ARG A 90 -10.81 -5.70 -1.44
C ARG A 90 -10.32 -5.31 -0.05
N ILE A 91 -9.80 -4.10 0.08
CA ILE A 91 -9.37 -3.56 1.38
C ILE A 91 -10.45 -2.66 1.94
N ASP A 92 -10.80 -2.88 3.21
CA ASP A 92 -11.53 -1.91 4.00
C ASP A 92 -10.52 -1.00 4.73
N PHE A 93 -10.40 0.25 4.26
CA PHE A 93 -9.62 1.30 4.90
C PHE A 93 -10.52 2.10 5.85
N LEU A 94 -10.32 1.91 7.16
CA LEU A 94 -11.26 2.43 8.16
C LEU A 94 -10.59 3.30 9.23
N ASN A 95 -11.12 4.50 9.46
CA ASN A 95 -10.72 5.38 10.57
C ASN A 95 -9.21 5.68 10.63
N ASN A 96 -8.53 5.76 9.47
CA ASN A 96 -7.15 6.25 9.41
C ASN A 96 -7.15 7.78 9.31
N THR A 97 -6.10 8.45 9.77
CA THR A 97 -5.96 9.90 9.46
C THR A 97 -5.84 10.08 7.94
N THR A 98 -4.96 9.32 7.28
CA THR A 98 -4.89 9.18 5.83
C THR A 98 -4.93 7.69 5.46
N ALA A 99 -5.86 7.23 4.63
CA ALA A 99 -5.95 5.81 4.28
C ALA A 99 -4.86 5.37 3.29
N LEU A 100 -4.73 6.05 2.17
CA LEU A 100 -3.72 5.76 1.15
C LEU A 100 -2.89 7.01 0.84
N GLU A 101 -1.57 6.87 0.89
CA GLU A 101 -0.62 7.94 0.64
C GLU A 101 0.32 7.58 -0.51
N LEU A 102 0.28 8.36 -1.59
CA LEU A 102 1.06 8.14 -2.82
C LEU A 102 2.11 9.24 -2.97
N LEU A 103 3.22 9.12 -2.25
CA LEU A 103 4.29 10.12 -2.25
C LEU A 103 5.22 9.97 -3.45
N CYS A 104 5.61 8.73 -3.74
CA CYS A 104 6.46 8.40 -4.88
C CYS A 104 6.09 7.03 -5.45
N LEU A 105 5.77 6.98 -6.73
CA LEU A 105 5.53 5.75 -7.48
C LEU A 105 6.54 5.61 -8.64
N PRO A 106 6.74 4.38 -9.16
CA PRO A 106 7.60 4.19 -10.32
C PRO A 106 7.09 4.96 -11.55
N PRO A 107 7.96 5.29 -12.52
CA PRO A 107 7.56 6.00 -13.73
C PRO A 107 6.36 5.37 -14.44
N ASN A 108 5.43 6.18 -14.92
CA ASN A 108 4.19 5.75 -15.60
C ASN A 108 3.24 4.88 -14.74
N SER A 109 3.43 4.86 -13.43
CA SER A 109 2.56 4.11 -12.51
C SER A 109 1.28 4.87 -12.15
N TYR A 110 0.30 4.12 -11.67
CA TYR A 110 -0.98 4.60 -11.19
C TYR A 110 -1.43 3.74 -10.01
N ALA A 111 -2.49 4.16 -9.31
CA ALA A 111 -3.16 3.32 -8.33
C ALA A 111 -4.51 2.86 -8.90
N ALA A 112 -4.78 1.57 -8.86
CA ALA A 112 -6.08 0.99 -9.22
C ALA A 112 -6.74 0.43 -7.96
N LEU A 113 -7.85 1.03 -7.57
CA LEU A 113 -8.65 0.60 -6.42
C LEU A 113 -9.78 -0.28 -6.95
N ASP A 114 -9.89 -1.50 -6.43
CA ASP A 114 -10.80 -2.51 -6.94
C ASP A 114 -11.54 -3.17 -5.77
N ASP A 115 -12.86 -2.91 -5.67
CA ASP A 115 -13.72 -3.35 -4.56
C ASP A 115 -13.21 -2.94 -3.17
N CYS A 116 -12.62 -1.74 -3.07
CA CYS A 116 -12.13 -1.18 -1.81
C CYS A 116 -13.18 -0.29 -1.14
N ARG A 117 -13.17 -0.23 0.19
CA ARG A 117 -14.07 0.65 0.95
C ARG A 117 -13.27 1.60 1.82
N PHE A 118 -13.53 2.89 1.68
CA PHE A 118 -12.91 3.91 2.51
C PHE A 118 -13.99 4.55 3.38
N ARG A 119 -13.87 4.43 4.71
CA ARG A 119 -14.88 5.00 5.63
C ARG A 119 -14.25 5.55 6.90
N GLY A 120 -14.73 6.71 7.32
CA GLY A 120 -14.27 7.36 8.56
C GLY A 120 -12.81 7.84 8.52
N ASN A 121 -12.13 7.77 7.36
CA ASN A 121 -10.79 8.31 7.24
C ASN A 121 -10.84 9.85 7.17
N GLY A 122 -9.79 10.50 7.65
CA GLY A 122 -9.64 11.95 7.48
C GLY A 122 -9.38 12.33 6.02
N THR A 123 -8.54 11.56 5.34
CA THR A 123 -8.28 11.64 3.90
C THR A 123 -8.23 10.24 3.32
N ASP A 124 -9.05 9.95 2.31
CA ASP A 124 -9.04 8.62 1.69
C ASP A 124 -7.78 8.40 0.85
N VAL A 125 -7.45 9.33 -0.05
CA VAL A 125 -6.23 9.26 -0.85
C VAL A 125 -5.51 10.61 -0.85
N TYR A 126 -4.29 10.64 -0.29
CA TYR A 126 -3.37 11.76 -0.44
C TYR A 126 -2.41 11.48 -1.59
N ASN A 127 -2.52 12.27 -2.66
CA ASN A 127 -1.82 12.07 -3.92
C ASN A 127 -1.18 13.38 -4.42
N PRO A 128 -0.11 13.86 -3.75
CA PRO A 128 0.55 15.11 -4.11
C PRO A 128 1.25 15.05 -5.48
N GLY A 129 1.62 13.85 -5.94
CA GLY A 129 2.24 13.62 -7.25
C GLY A 129 1.27 13.65 -8.43
N GLY A 130 -0.04 13.77 -8.18
CA GLY A 130 -1.05 13.78 -9.24
C GLY A 130 -1.12 12.48 -10.04
N TYR A 131 -0.75 11.35 -9.42
CA TYR A 131 -0.81 10.05 -10.08
C TYR A 131 -2.23 9.73 -10.51
N ARG A 132 -2.40 9.06 -11.65
CA ARG A 132 -3.71 8.57 -12.06
C ARG A 132 -4.25 7.62 -11.00
N ILE A 133 -5.55 7.76 -10.69
CA ILE A 133 -6.27 6.83 -9.83
C ILE A 133 -7.41 6.22 -10.66
N GLU A 134 -7.43 4.90 -10.76
CA GLU A 134 -8.55 4.15 -11.31
C GLU A 134 -9.41 3.62 -10.17
N VAL A 135 -10.72 3.82 -10.27
CA VAL A 135 -11.70 3.38 -9.28
C VAL A 135 -12.61 2.37 -9.95
N ASN A 136 -12.55 1.12 -9.49
CA ASN A 136 -13.20 -0.02 -10.12
C ASN A 136 -14.12 -0.76 -9.15
N ASN A 137 -15.09 -1.50 -9.70
CA ASN A 137 -15.93 -2.50 -9.03
C ASN A 137 -16.42 -2.10 -7.62
N GLY A 138 -17.40 -1.21 -7.52
CA GLY A 138 -18.04 -0.90 -6.24
C GLY A 138 -17.13 -0.22 -5.20
N THR A 139 -15.94 0.23 -5.59
CA THR A 139 -15.06 1.00 -4.72
C THR A 139 -15.75 2.28 -4.26
N GLU A 140 -15.79 2.50 -2.94
CA GLU A 140 -16.30 3.72 -2.30
C GLU A 140 -15.10 4.56 -1.82
N VAL A 141 -14.78 5.66 -2.51
CA VAL A 141 -13.59 6.49 -2.22
C VAL A 141 -13.86 7.97 -2.51
N ALA A 142 -13.42 8.86 -1.62
CA ALA A 142 -13.38 10.30 -1.86
C ALA A 142 -12.02 10.71 -2.42
N LEU A 143 -11.99 11.19 -3.67
CA LEU A 143 -10.80 11.76 -4.28
C LEU A 143 -10.87 13.28 -4.16
N SER A 144 -9.89 13.90 -3.50
CA SER A 144 -9.72 15.34 -3.60
C SER A 144 -9.25 15.70 -5.00
N ALA A 145 -9.86 16.72 -5.62
CA ALA A 145 -9.37 17.24 -6.89
C ALA A 145 -7.93 17.72 -6.67
N GLY A 146 -6.98 17.12 -7.39
CA GLY A 146 -5.63 17.65 -7.48
C GLY A 146 -5.74 19.12 -7.88
N ARG A 147 -5.04 20.00 -7.16
CA ARG A 147 -4.95 21.44 -7.46
C ARG A 147 -4.89 21.60 -8.98
N ASP A 148 -5.91 22.26 -9.53
CA ASP A 148 -5.95 22.61 -10.95
C ASP A 148 -4.60 23.16 -11.37
N ALA A 149 -4.13 22.69 -12.51
CA ALA A 149 -3.03 23.30 -13.24
C ALA A 149 -3.33 24.79 -13.40
N ALA A 150 -2.70 25.61 -12.55
CA ALA A 150 -2.75 27.05 -12.64
C ALA A 150 -1.58 27.51 -13.52
N ALA A 151 -1.95 28.34 -14.51
CA ALA A 151 -1.16 29.11 -15.48
C ALA A 151 -0.90 28.42 -16.84
#